data_AF-A0A431TWZ2-F1
#
_entry.id   AF-A0A431TWZ2-F1
#
_cell.length_a   1.000
_cell.length_b   1.000
_cell.length_c   1.000
_cell.angle_alpha   90.00
_cell.angle_beta   90.00
_cell.angle_gamma   90.00
#
_symmetry.space_group_name_H-M   'P 1'
#
loop_
_entity.id
_entity.type
_entity.pdbx_description
1 polymer ?
#
loop_
_entity_poly.entity_id
_entity_poly.type
_entity_poly.pdbx_seq_one_letter_code
_entity_poly.pdbx_strand_id
1 'polypeptide(L)'
;MPENYRDGEFRRHLTKAEKATLRQGGIVDKTHKAYQTVWRDYYDQGPLRVNVGPDGKYHFTPYGEWKRLTRKGRLMADSNPARSFQQGYWREYWPDGSVQSYTYSVPMTVMDGDSVDHTRWVYFAPGNSRDTAYVMHWFPYRHKRTTKDALPSYMSFDAQGKKPVPAGWKPPF
;
A
#
# COMPACT_ATOMS: atom_id res chain seq x y z
N MET A 1 20.95 11.88 -9.79
CA MET A 1 20.27 10.61 -9.44
C MET A 1 21.22 9.82 -8.53
N PRO A 2 20.75 9.10 -7.50
CA PRO A 2 21.66 8.27 -6.69
C PRO A 2 22.31 7.22 -7.60
N GLU A 3 23.61 6.97 -7.45
CA GLU A 3 24.46 6.20 -8.40
C GLU A 3 23.93 4.81 -8.75
N ASN A 4 23.19 4.19 -7.83
CA ASN A 4 22.55 2.87 -7.98
C ASN A 4 21.38 2.81 -8.99
N TYR A 5 21.03 3.93 -9.66
CA TYR A 5 20.11 3.91 -10.80
C TYR A 5 20.67 3.15 -12.01
N ARG A 6 21.99 2.93 -12.05
CA ARG A 6 22.71 2.25 -13.14
C ARG A 6 22.84 0.74 -12.95
N ASP A 7 22.43 0.19 -11.80
CA ASP A 7 22.66 -1.22 -11.43
C ASP A 7 21.68 -2.22 -12.08
N GLY A 8 20.90 -1.79 -13.08
CA GLY A 8 19.96 -2.68 -13.80
C GLY A 8 18.70 -3.08 -13.01
N GLU A 9 18.54 -2.60 -11.78
CA GLU A 9 17.40 -2.86 -10.88
C GLU A 9 16.19 -1.93 -11.12
N PHE A 10 16.23 -1.12 -12.17
CA PHE A 10 15.16 -0.19 -12.51
C PHE A 10 13.82 -0.92 -12.76
N ARG A 11 12.72 -0.37 -12.24
CA ARG A 11 11.36 -0.89 -12.43
C ARG A 11 11.10 -1.12 -13.93
N ARG A 12 10.69 -2.36 -14.25
CA ARG A 12 10.37 -2.84 -15.62
C ARG A 12 11.55 -3.03 -16.57
N HIS A 13 12.79 -3.01 -16.09
CA HIS A 13 13.94 -3.47 -16.88
C HIS A 13 14.07 -5.00 -16.84
N LEU A 14 14.23 -5.61 -18.02
CA LEU A 14 14.45 -7.04 -18.19
C LEU A 14 15.80 -7.29 -18.90
N THR A 15 16.63 -8.15 -18.34
CA THR A 15 17.89 -8.58 -18.95
C THR A 15 17.63 -9.43 -20.21
N LYS A 16 18.67 -9.64 -21.03
CA LYS A 16 18.56 -10.52 -22.20
C LYS A 16 18.16 -11.94 -21.81
N ALA A 17 18.70 -12.46 -20.71
CA ALA A 17 18.37 -13.78 -20.18
C ALA A 17 16.91 -13.85 -19.70
N GLU A 18 16.45 -12.86 -18.94
CA GLU A 18 15.05 -12.78 -18.47
C GLU A 18 14.07 -12.71 -19.65
N LYS A 19 14.38 -11.93 -20.69
CA LYS A 19 13.58 -11.90 -21.93
C LYS A 19 13.54 -13.25 -22.64
N ALA A 20 14.64 -14.00 -22.64
CA ALA A 20 14.68 -15.33 -23.25
C ALA A 20 13.79 -16.31 -22.47
N THR A 21 13.86 -16.31 -21.14
CA THR A 21 12.97 -17.09 -20.26
C THR A 21 11.50 -16.79 -20.54
N LEU A 22 11.13 -15.50 -20.62
CA LEU A 22 9.75 -15.07 -20.89
C LEU A 22 9.27 -15.49 -22.30
N ARG A 23 10.14 -15.46 -23.31
CA ARG A 23 9.82 -15.92 -24.68
C ARG A 23 9.54 -17.43 -24.76
N GLN A 24 10.11 -18.21 -23.84
CA GLN A 24 9.88 -19.65 -23.73
C GLN A 24 8.64 -20.00 -22.88
N GLY A 25 7.85 -19.00 -22.48
CA GLY A 25 6.66 -19.20 -21.62
C GLY A 25 6.99 -19.30 -20.13
N GLY A 26 8.23 -19.02 -19.74
CA GLY A 26 8.64 -19.00 -18.33
C GLY A 26 8.12 -17.79 -17.56
N ILE A 27 8.37 -17.81 -16.25
CA ILE A 27 8.09 -16.71 -15.32
C ILE A 27 9.42 -16.18 -14.79
N VAL A 28 9.52 -14.86 -14.62
CA VAL A 28 10.68 -14.22 -13.98
C VAL A 28 10.24 -13.59 -12.67
N ASP A 29 10.84 -14.03 -11.57
CA ASP A 29 10.67 -13.43 -10.25
C ASP A 29 11.95 -12.69 -9.87
N LYS A 30 11.83 -11.41 -9.54
CA LYS A 30 12.99 -10.59 -9.13
C LYS A 30 12.58 -9.43 -8.25
N THR A 31 13.53 -8.91 -7.48
CA THR A 31 13.37 -7.65 -6.77
C THR A 31 13.51 -6.49 -7.75
N HIS A 32 12.59 -5.53 -7.69
CA HIS A 32 12.65 -4.30 -8.47
C HIS A 32 12.77 -3.07 -7.58
N LYS A 33 13.44 -2.04 -8.08
CA LYS A 33 13.47 -0.69 -7.49
C LYS A 33 12.70 0.30 -8.38
N ALA A 34 11.71 0.95 -7.80
CA ALA A 34 10.84 1.94 -8.42
C ALA A 34 11.20 3.34 -7.90
N TYR A 35 12.01 4.07 -8.66
CA TYR A 35 12.36 5.44 -8.31
C TYR A 35 11.18 6.38 -8.56
N GLN A 36 10.86 7.22 -7.58
CA GLN A 36 9.84 8.24 -7.74
C GLN A 36 10.39 9.35 -8.66
N THR A 37 9.62 9.77 -9.67
CA THR A 37 10.09 10.67 -10.74
C THR A 37 9.84 12.16 -10.49
N VAL A 38 8.84 12.51 -9.64
CA VAL A 38 8.37 13.86 -9.32
C VAL A 38 9.12 14.47 -8.11
N TRP A 39 8.97 13.87 -6.94
CA TRP A 39 9.61 14.26 -5.68
C TRP A 39 11.05 13.74 -5.57
N ARG A 40 11.35 12.61 -6.24
CA ARG A 40 12.68 11.99 -6.37
C ARG A 40 13.41 11.74 -5.05
N ASP A 41 12.75 11.77 -3.91
CA ASP A 41 13.31 11.70 -2.56
C ASP A 41 13.32 10.27 -1.99
N TYR A 42 12.54 9.37 -2.58
CA TYR A 42 12.46 7.95 -2.21
C TYR A 42 12.41 7.01 -3.43
N TYR A 43 12.58 5.71 -3.14
CA TYR A 43 12.31 4.62 -4.06
C TYR A 43 11.54 3.50 -3.35
N ASP A 44 10.65 2.82 -4.07
CA ASP A 44 9.98 1.62 -3.57
C ASP A 44 10.75 0.37 -4.05
N GLN A 45 10.92 -0.63 -3.19
CA GLN A 45 11.63 -1.87 -3.49
C GLN A 45 10.82 -3.07 -3.03
N GLY A 46 10.66 -4.07 -3.89
CA GLY A 46 10.00 -5.32 -3.51
C GLY A 46 10.00 -6.36 -4.63
N PRO A 47 9.48 -7.57 -4.35
CA PRO A 47 9.39 -8.64 -5.31
C PRO A 47 8.33 -8.34 -6.36
N LEU A 48 8.66 -8.69 -7.59
CA LEU A 48 7.78 -8.52 -8.72
C LEU A 48 7.91 -9.72 -9.66
N ARG A 49 6.76 -10.27 -10.02
CA ARG A 49 6.61 -11.36 -10.95
C ARG A 49 6.35 -10.83 -12.35
N VAL A 50 7.08 -11.35 -13.33
CA VAL A 50 6.92 -11.00 -14.74
C VAL A 50 6.50 -12.23 -15.53
N ASN A 51 5.46 -12.06 -16.34
CA ASN A 51 4.97 -13.05 -17.29
C ASN A 51 4.55 -12.37 -18.60
N VAL A 52 4.41 -13.15 -19.67
CA VAL A 52 3.79 -12.68 -20.92
C VAL A 52 2.30 -12.95 -20.85
N GLY A 53 1.49 -11.92 -21.07
CA GLY A 53 0.03 -12.04 -21.06
C GLY A 53 -0.52 -12.55 -22.39
N PRO A 54 -1.83 -12.82 -22.47
CA PRO A 54 -2.49 -13.21 -23.72
C PRO A 54 -2.34 -12.17 -24.84
N ASP A 55 -2.08 -10.91 -24.48
CA ASP A 55 -1.82 -9.79 -25.39
C ASP A 55 -0.37 -9.71 -25.88
N GLY A 56 0.47 -10.70 -25.54
CA GLY A 56 1.89 -10.72 -25.90
C GLY A 56 2.75 -9.69 -25.14
N LYS A 57 2.18 -8.96 -24.17
CA LYS A 57 2.90 -7.94 -23.41
C LYS A 57 3.44 -8.50 -22.10
N TYR A 58 4.48 -7.86 -21.57
CA TYR A 58 4.99 -8.17 -20.24
C TYR A 58 4.07 -7.60 -19.16
N HIS A 59 3.57 -8.46 -18.29
CA HIS A 59 2.78 -8.08 -17.11
C HIS A 59 3.66 -8.15 -15.88
N PHE A 60 3.66 -7.06 -15.11
CA PHE A 60 4.52 -6.87 -13.95
C PHE A 60 3.65 -6.86 -12.70
N THR A 61 3.60 -7.99 -11.97
CA THR A 61 2.72 -8.18 -10.82
C THR A 61 3.53 -8.10 -9.52
N PRO A 62 3.37 -7.05 -8.70
CA PRO A 62 4.01 -7.00 -7.39
C PRO A 62 3.42 -8.08 -6.47
N TYR A 63 4.24 -8.66 -5.61
CA TYR A 63 3.81 -9.59 -4.57
C TYR A 63 4.74 -9.49 -3.36
N GLY A 64 4.33 -10.06 -2.22
CA GLY A 64 5.12 -10.05 -0.99
C GLY A 64 5.33 -8.64 -0.45
N GLU A 65 6.33 -8.48 0.42
CA GLU A 65 6.58 -7.19 1.08
C GLU A 65 7.35 -6.22 0.19
N TRP A 66 6.86 -4.98 0.15
CA TRP A 66 7.46 -3.84 -0.51
C TRP A 66 7.86 -2.80 0.54
N LYS A 67 8.99 -2.13 0.32
CA LYS A 67 9.53 -1.11 1.21
C LYS A 67 9.72 0.20 0.45
N ARG A 68 9.29 1.31 1.02
CA ARG A 68 9.68 2.65 0.60
C ARG A 68 10.89 3.08 1.38
N LEU A 69 11.96 3.44 0.67
CA LEU A 69 13.24 3.83 1.25
C LEU A 69 13.59 5.24 0.78
N THR A 70 14.08 6.09 1.69
CA THR A 70 14.76 7.34 1.30
C THR A 70 15.97 7.01 0.42
N ARG A 71 16.51 8.01 -0.29
CA ARG A 71 17.79 7.85 -1.02
C ARG A 71 18.95 7.36 -0.15
N LYS A 72 18.92 7.62 1.16
CA LYS A 72 19.95 7.18 2.12
C LYS A 72 19.66 5.79 2.70
N GLY A 73 18.63 5.09 2.22
CA GLY A 73 18.26 3.74 2.66
C GLY A 73 17.41 3.68 3.93
N ARG A 74 17.04 4.82 4.53
CA ARG A 74 16.10 4.84 5.67
C ARG A 74 14.71 4.38 5.24
N LEU A 75 14.10 3.49 6.01
CA LEU A 75 12.71 3.05 5.83
C LEU A 75 11.72 4.20 6.07
N MET A 76 10.81 4.40 5.13
CA MET A 76 9.70 5.36 5.22
C MET A 76 8.36 4.66 5.27
N ALA A 77 8.23 3.53 4.57
CA ALA A 77 7.02 2.73 4.61
C ALA A 77 7.31 1.26 4.27
N ASP A 78 6.44 0.35 4.69
CA ASP A 78 6.33 -1.00 4.17
C ASP A 78 4.89 -1.32 3.78
N SER A 79 4.72 -2.22 2.83
CA SER A 79 3.41 -2.59 2.33
C SER A 79 3.41 -4.03 1.82
N ASN A 80 2.23 -4.64 1.84
CA ASN A 80 1.99 -5.89 1.13
C ASN A 80 0.82 -5.67 0.17
N PRO A 81 1.06 -5.63 -1.15
CA PRO A 81 0.01 -5.53 -2.14
C PRO A 81 -0.68 -6.91 -2.20
N ALA A 82 -1.76 -7.08 -1.45
CA ALA A 82 -2.52 -8.32 -1.49
C ALA A 82 -3.13 -8.52 -2.88
N ARG A 83 -2.92 -9.71 -3.47
CA ARG A 83 -3.48 -10.11 -4.78
C ARG A 83 -5.00 -10.32 -4.74
N SER A 84 -5.55 -10.45 -3.54
CA SER A 84 -6.99 -10.56 -3.24
C SER A 84 -7.25 -9.80 -1.94
N PHE A 85 -8.43 -9.18 -1.84
CA PHE A 85 -8.91 -8.21 -0.85
C PHE A 85 -8.82 -8.57 0.64
N GLN A 86 -8.06 -9.58 1.04
CA GLN A 86 -8.12 -10.13 2.38
C GLN A 86 -6.97 -9.81 3.32
N GLN A 87 -5.91 -9.08 2.93
CA GLN A 87 -4.92 -8.54 3.90
C GLN A 87 -3.85 -7.63 3.24
N GLY A 88 -4.28 -6.72 2.36
CA GLY A 88 -3.38 -5.67 1.89
C GLY A 88 -3.09 -4.68 3.01
N TYR A 89 -1.85 -4.24 3.14
CA TYR A 89 -1.51 -3.23 4.14
C TYR A 89 -0.49 -2.21 3.62
N TRP A 90 -0.51 -1.03 4.24
CA TRP A 90 0.46 0.05 4.06
C TRP A 90 0.80 0.64 5.43
N ARG A 91 2.07 0.69 5.80
CA ARG A 91 2.54 1.21 7.08
C ARG A 91 3.60 2.25 6.83
N GLU A 92 3.47 3.41 7.46
CA GLU A 92 4.44 4.52 7.36
C GLU A 92 5.17 4.71 8.67
N TYR A 93 6.37 5.28 8.58
CA TYR A 93 7.26 5.49 9.72
C TYR A 93 7.72 6.93 9.81
N TRP A 94 7.80 7.40 11.04
CA TRP A 94 8.50 8.62 11.40
C TRP A 94 10.03 8.46 11.20
N PRO A 95 10.79 9.57 11.14
CA PRO A 95 12.25 9.55 11.03
C PRO A 95 12.99 8.72 12.07
N ASP A 96 12.42 8.55 13.26
CA ASP A 96 12.96 7.78 14.38
C ASP A 96 12.64 6.26 14.29
N GLY A 97 11.88 5.85 13.27
CA GLY A 97 11.45 4.47 13.05
C GLY A 97 10.18 4.08 13.79
N SER A 98 9.56 4.99 14.56
CA SER A 98 8.24 4.75 15.14
C SER A 98 7.16 4.74 14.05
N VAL A 99 6.12 3.94 14.24
CA VAL A 99 5.01 3.86 13.28
C VAL A 99 4.24 5.18 13.31
N GLN A 100 4.06 5.78 12.13
CA GLN A 100 3.26 6.99 11.93
C GLN A 100 1.81 6.63 11.62
N SER A 101 1.62 5.72 10.67
CA SER A 101 0.31 5.31 10.21
C SER A 101 0.30 3.83 9.82
N TYR A 102 -0.87 3.21 9.92
CA TYR A 102 -1.11 1.87 9.43
C TYR A 102 -2.49 1.77 8.77
N THR A 103 -2.47 1.50 7.47
CA THR A 103 -3.64 1.38 6.62
C THR A 103 -3.84 -0.08 6.23
N TYR A 104 -5.04 -0.58 6.44
CA TYR A 104 -5.43 -1.94 6.06
C TYR A 104 -6.91 -2.03 5.74
N SER A 105 -7.25 -2.95 4.84
CA SER A 105 -8.65 -3.29 4.57
C SER A 105 -9.15 -4.27 5.63
N VAL A 106 -10.35 -4.01 6.13
CA VAL A 106 -11.10 -4.93 6.97
C VAL A 106 -11.84 -5.89 6.03
N PRO A 107 -11.97 -7.18 6.36
CA PRO A 107 -12.79 -8.09 5.59
C PRO A 107 -14.18 -7.48 5.33
N MET A 108 -14.61 -7.61 4.08
CA MET A 108 -15.89 -7.19 3.56
C MET A 108 -17.01 -7.41 4.59
N THR A 109 -17.57 -6.32 5.11
CA THR A 109 -18.71 -6.42 6.02
C THR A 109 -19.96 -6.47 5.17
N VAL A 110 -20.78 -7.50 5.36
CA VAL A 110 -22.10 -7.57 4.73
C VAL A 110 -23.05 -6.75 5.61
N MET A 111 -23.50 -5.61 5.11
CA MET A 111 -24.54 -4.80 5.76
C MET A 111 -25.78 -4.86 4.89
N ASP A 112 -26.88 -5.38 5.44
CA ASP A 112 -28.16 -5.51 4.73
C ASP A 112 -28.10 -6.24 3.38
N GLY A 113 -27.15 -7.18 3.24
CA GLY A 113 -26.91 -7.95 2.00
C GLY A 113 -25.89 -7.32 1.05
N ASP A 114 -25.44 -6.09 1.31
CA ASP A 114 -24.44 -5.39 0.52
C ASP A 114 -23.02 -5.63 1.06
N SER A 115 -22.10 -5.84 0.12
CA SER A 115 -20.67 -5.84 0.36
C SER A 115 -20.16 -4.41 0.47
N VAL A 116 -19.58 -4.06 1.63
CA VAL A 116 -18.91 -2.77 1.84
C VAL A 116 -17.42 -2.98 2.06
N ASP A 117 -16.62 -2.35 1.19
CA ASP A 117 -15.19 -2.20 1.43
C ASP A 117 -14.97 -1.22 2.59
N HIS A 118 -14.27 -1.67 3.63
CA HIS A 118 -13.91 -0.85 4.78
C HIS A 118 -12.40 -0.81 4.91
N THR A 119 -11.82 0.37 4.74
CA THR A 119 -10.40 0.60 4.98
C THR A 119 -10.23 1.41 6.25
N ARG A 120 -9.32 0.97 7.12
CA ARG A 120 -8.94 1.71 8.33
C ARG A 120 -7.57 2.32 8.14
N TRP A 121 -7.44 3.58 8.51
CA TRP A 121 -6.16 4.28 8.60
C TRP A 121 -5.96 4.60 10.08
N VAL A 122 -5.07 3.87 10.73
CA VAL A 122 -4.73 4.06 12.13
C VAL A 122 -3.56 5.02 12.19
N TYR A 123 -3.72 6.12 12.91
CA TYR A 123 -2.68 7.13 13.10
C TYR A 123 -2.15 7.07 14.52
N PHE A 124 -0.83 7.18 14.67
CA PHE A 124 -0.13 7.09 15.94
C PHE A 124 0.52 8.42 16.30
N ALA A 125 0.61 8.70 17.60
CA ALA A 125 1.31 9.88 18.08
C ALA A 125 2.81 9.81 17.73
N PRO A 126 3.45 10.94 17.36
CA PRO A 126 4.89 10.97 17.13
C PRO A 126 5.69 10.39 18.30
N GLY A 127 6.62 9.48 18.01
CA GLY A 127 7.48 8.86 19.01
C GLY A 127 6.80 7.79 19.89
N ASN A 128 5.50 7.52 19.73
CA ASN A 128 4.83 6.44 20.46
C ASN A 128 3.90 5.60 19.57
N SER A 129 4.44 4.49 19.04
CA SER A 129 3.70 3.55 18.20
C SER A 129 2.65 2.70 18.93
N ARG A 130 2.49 2.86 20.25
CA ARG A 130 1.45 2.18 21.05
C ARG A 130 0.24 3.06 21.31
N ASP A 131 0.38 4.37 21.13
CA ASP A 131 -0.70 5.33 21.38
C ASP A 131 -1.40 5.65 20.05
N THR A 132 -2.49 4.93 19.78
CA THR A 132 -3.41 5.30 18.68
C THR A 132 -3.94 6.70 18.96
N ALA A 133 -3.58 7.65 18.10
CA ALA A 133 -4.07 9.02 18.19
C ALA A 133 -5.50 9.12 17.67
N TYR A 134 -5.77 8.52 16.50
CA TYR A 134 -7.10 8.38 15.94
C TYR A 134 -7.11 7.33 14.82
N VAL A 135 -8.31 6.93 14.41
CA VAL A 135 -8.54 6.02 13.29
C VAL A 135 -9.52 6.67 12.33
N MET A 136 -9.16 6.73 11.05
CA MET A 136 -10.09 7.10 9.99
C MET A 136 -10.71 5.83 9.40
N HIS A 137 -12.03 5.76 9.46
CA HIS A 137 -12.86 4.71 8.89
C HIS A 137 -13.32 5.16 7.51
N TRP A 138 -12.70 4.62 6.47
CA TRP A 138 -12.98 4.99 5.08
C TRP A 138 -13.75 3.89 4.37
N PHE A 139 -14.79 4.29 3.64
CA PHE A 139 -15.66 3.39 2.89
C PHE A 139 -15.60 3.75 1.39
N PRO A 140 -14.60 3.24 0.65
CA PRO A 140 -14.41 3.57 -0.76
C PRO A 140 -15.41 2.87 -1.67
N TYR A 141 -16.50 3.55 -2.01
CA TYR A 141 -17.44 3.14 -3.06
C TYR A 141 -18.16 1.78 -2.85
N ARG A 142 -19.37 1.70 -3.41
CA ARG A 142 -20.30 0.58 -3.27
C ARG A 142 -20.20 -0.34 -4.47
N HIS A 143 -20.06 -1.65 -4.27
CA HIS A 143 -20.31 -2.62 -5.33
C HIS A 143 -21.82 -2.74 -5.59
N LYS A 144 -22.35 -1.82 -6.43
CA LYS A 144 -23.71 -1.72 -7.02
C LYS A 144 -24.87 -1.26 -6.11
N ARG A 145 -25.62 -0.29 -6.69
CA ARG A 145 -26.94 0.30 -6.35
C ARG A 145 -26.99 1.32 -5.19
N THR A 146 -27.46 2.51 -5.59
CA THR A 146 -27.85 3.71 -4.82
C THR A 146 -26.80 4.38 -3.92
N THR A 147 -26.55 5.67 -4.16
CA THR A 147 -25.67 6.56 -3.37
C THR A 147 -26.28 7.02 -2.05
N LYS A 148 -27.51 6.60 -1.72
CA LYS A 148 -28.30 7.15 -0.60
C LYS A 148 -27.96 6.56 0.77
N ASP A 149 -27.39 5.36 0.84
CA ASP A 149 -27.19 4.67 2.12
C ASP A 149 -25.70 4.57 2.52
N ALA A 150 -24.81 5.27 1.78
CA ALA A 150 -23.36 5.13 1.97
C ALA A 150 -22.99 5.54 3.39
N LEU A 151 -22.37 4.62 4.14
CA LEU A 151 -21.87 4.97 5.47
C LEU A 151 -20.88 6.12 5.30
N PRO A 152 -21.12 7.27 5.97
CA PRO A 152 -20.17 8.36 5.91
C PRO A 152 -18.86 7.87 6.52
N SER A 153 -17.75 8.24 5.88
CA SER A 153 -16.44 8.04 6.51
C SER A 153 -16.38 8.88 7.78
N TYR A 154 -15.80 8.32 8.85
CA TYR A 154 -15.76 8.96 10.16
C TYR A 154 -14.43 8.72 10.85
N MET A 155 -14.21 9.44 11.95
CA MET A 155 -13.02 9.29 12.79
C MET A 155 -13.40 8.82 14.20
N SER A 156 -12.51 8.05 14.81
CA SER A 156 -12.65 7.53 16.17
C SER A 156 -11.29 7.49 16.88
N PHE A 157 -11.30 7.27 18.19
CA PHE A 157 -10.11 7.05 19.00
C PHE A 157 -9.77 5.56 19.18
N ASP A 158 -10.50 4.66 18.51
CA ASP A 158 -10.25 3.22 18.55
C ASP A 158 -10.53 2.57 17.19
N ALA A 159 -9.82 1.48 16.91
CA ALA A 159 -9.95 0.76 15.64
C ALA A 159 -11.34 0.15 15.40
N GLN A 160 -12.15 -0.06 16.45
CA GLN A 160 -13.50 -0.60 16.33
C GLN A 160 -14.55 0.48 16.03
N GLY A 161 -14.20 1.77 16.14
CA GLY A 161 -15.12 2.89 15.93
C GLY A 161 -16.09 3.13 17.09
N LYS A 162 -15.84 2.55 18.28
CA LYS A 162 -16.75 2.63 19.45
C LYS A 162 -16.62 3.94 20.24
N LYS A 163 -15.56 4.69 20.01
CA LYS A 163 -15.22 5.99 20.63
C LYS A 163 -15.08 7.02 19.51
N PRO A 164 -16.20 7.51 18.95
CA PRO A 164 -16.16 8.53 17.89
C PRO A 164 -15.49 9.81 18.41
N VAL A 165 -14.88 10.56 17.48
CA VAL A 165 -14.36 11.90 17.83
C VAL A 165 -15.52 12.88 18.09
N PRO A 166 -15.33 13.89 18.94
CA PRO A 166 -16.32 14.95 19.13
C PRO A 166 -16.61 15.72 17.83
N ALA A 167 -17.82 16.28 17.73
CA ALA A 167 -18.17 17.15 16.60
C ALA A 167 -17.21 18.34 16.51
N GLY A 168 -16.71 18.62 15.30
CA GLY A 168 -15.75 19.70 15.05
C GLY A 168 -14.30 19.42 15.46
N TRP A 169 -14.00 18.23 16.02
CA TRP A 169 -12.64 17.81 16.28
C TRP A 169 -11.83 17.69 14.98
N LYS A 170 -10.56 18.05 15.03
CA LYS A 170 -9.63 17.99 13.89
C LYS A 170 -8.40 17.16 14.25
N PRO A 171 -7.86 16.36 13.31
CA PRO A 171 -6.59 15.68 13.48
C PRO A 171 -5.47 16.65 13.91
N PRO A 172 -4.66 16.29 14.91
CA PRO A 172 -3.58 17.14 15.39
C PRO A 172 -2.34 17.14 14.48
N PHE A 173 -2.29 16.27 13.48
CA PHE A 173 -1.18 16.13 12.52
C PHE A 173 -1.65 15.47 11.22
#